data_AF-A0A3C1J9U9-F1
#
_entry.id   AF-A0A3C1J9U9-F1
#
_cell.length_a   1.000
_cell.length_b   1.000
_cell.length_c   1.000
_cell.angle_alpha   90.00
_cell.angle_beta   90.00
_cell.angle_gamma   90.00
#
_symmetry.space_group_name_H-M   'P 1'
#
loop_
_entity.id
_entity.type
_entity.pdbx_description
1 polymer ?
#
loop_
_entity_poly.entity_id
_entity_poly.type
_entity_poly.pdbx_seq_one_letter_code
_entity_poly.pdbx_strand_id
1 'polypeptide(L)' 'MIAVPLVLADRQAPALPGLDLALAFLRRPDAAGLPDGRYEIDGERVFALVQRYETAAGEPRFEAHRRYADVQYLAAG' A
#
# COMPACT_ATOMS: atom_id res chain seq x y z
N MET A 1 -13.16 -4.89 1.46
CA MET A 1 -11.88 -5.15 2.14
C MET A 1 -11.40 -6.54 1.74
N ILE A 2 -10.14 -6.67 1.34
CA ILE A 2 -9.48 -7.95 1.01
C ILE A 2 -8.17 -7.97 1.79
N ALA A 3 -7.89 -9.05 2.51
CA ALA A 3 -6.65 -9.24 3.24
C ALA A 3 -6.04 -10.58 2.84
N VAL A 4 -4.88 -10.52 2.19
CA VAL A 4 -4.16 -11.71 1.68
C VAL A 4 -2.66 -11.49 1.78
N PRO A 5 -1.85 -12.55 1.88
CA PRO A 5 -0.40 -12.46 1.70
C PRO A 5 -0.05 -11.88 0.32
N LEU A 6 1.02 -11.07 0.25
CA LEU A 6 1.48 -10.44 -1.01
C LEU A 6 1.76 -11.47 -2.13
N VAL A 7 2.21 -12.68 -1.76
CA VAL A 7 2.47 -13.79 -2.70
C VAL A 7 1.19 -14.33 -3.36
N LEU A 8 0.01 -14.08 -2.78
CA LEU A 8 -1.28 -14.50 -3.33
C LEU A 8 -2.10 -13.35 -3.94
N ALA A 9 -1.56 -12.12 -3.91
CA ALA A 9 -2.30 -10.91 -4.25
C ALA A 9 -2.59 -10.73 -5.75
N ASP A 10 -1.90 -11.47 -6.65
CA ASP A 10 -2.07 -11.33 -8.11
C ASP A 10 -3.49 -11.60 -8.59
N ARG A 11 -4.24 -12.44 -7.87
CA ARG A 11 -5.65 -12.71 -8.18
C ARG A 11 -6.53 -11.47 -8.08
N GLN A 12 -6.07 -10.43 -7.38
CA GLN A 12 -6.78 -9.17 -7.21
C GLN A 12 -6.39 -8.12 -8.25
N ALA A 13 -5.27 -8.29 -8.95
CA ALA A 13 -4.76 -7.28 -9.91
C ALA A 13 -5.81 -6.79 -10.93
N PRO A 14 -6.69 -7.65 -11.49
CA PRO A 14 -7.73 -7.19 -12.42
C PRO A 14 -8.83 -6.33 -11.80
N ALA A 15 -8.96 -6.31 -10.47
CA ALA A 15 -10.07 -5.65 -9.78
C ALA A 15 -9.99 -4.12 -9.79
N LEU A 16 -8.78 -3.56 -9.98
CA LEU A 16 -8.56 -2.11 -9.95
C LEU A 16 -7.45 -1.71 -10.92
N PRO A 17 -7.67 -0.68 -11.76
CA PRO A 17 -6.60 -0.12 -12.59
C PRO A 17 -5.41 0.36 -11.75
N GLY A 18 -4.19 -0.08 -12.08
CA GLY A 18 -2.95 0.32 -11.40
C GLY A 18 -2.60 -0.50 -10.17
N LEU A 19 -3.43 -1.48 -9.78
CA LEU A 19 -3.12 -2.39 -8.68
C LEU A 19 -1.92 -3.30 -9.01
N ASP A 20 -1.77 -3.68 -10.27
CA ASP A 20 -0.58 -4.39 -10.78
C ASP A 20 0.72 -3.59 -10.55
N LEU A 21 0.69 -2.28 -10.81
CA LEU A 21 1.82 -1.38 -10.57
C LEU A 21 2.13 -1.25 -9.07
N ALA A 22 1.09 -1.14 -8.23
CA ALA A 22 1.26 -1.13 -6.78
C ALA A 22 1.85 -2.46 -6.26
N LEU A 23 1.35 -3.61 -6.70
CA LEU A 23 1.88 -4.92 -6.32
C LEU A 23 3.32 -5.12 -6.79
N ALA A 24 3.66 -4.64 -7.99
CA ALA A 24 5.03 -4.66 -8.50
C ALA A 24 5.97 -3.81 -7.64
N PHE A 25 5.53 -2.62 -7.21
CA PHE A 25 6.29 -1.77 -6.28
C PHE A 25 6.55 -2.48 -4.95
N LEU A 26 5.52 -3.10 -4.36
CA LEU A 26 5.65 -3.81 -3.07
C LEU A 26 6.58 -5.02 -3.12
N ARG A 27 6.78 -5.63 -4.30
CA ARG A 27 7.67 -6.78 -4.49
C ARG A 27 9.13 -6.41 -4.73
N ARG A 28 9.46 -5.12 -4.86
CA ARG A 28 10.85 -4.73 -5.05
C ARG A 28 11.68 -5.16 -3.84
N PRO A 29 12.91 -5.69 -4.05
CA PRO A 29 13.78 -6.12 -2.95
C PRO A 29 14.07 -5.02 -1.93
N ASP A 30 14.06 -3.75 -2.35
CA ASP A 30 14.35 -2.59 -1.53
C ASP A 30 13.12 -1.92 -0.91
N ALA A 31 11.89 -2.36 -1.26
CA ALA A 31 10.66 -1.68 -0.85
C ALA A 31 10.52 -1.53 0.67
N ALA A 32 10.87 -2.59 1.42
CA ALA A 32 10.82 -2.57 2.89
C ALA A 32 11.88 -1.66 3.53
N GLY A 33 12.94 -1.32 2.79
CA GLY A 33 14.05 -0.48 3.24
C GLY A 33 13.91 1.00 2.89
N LEU A 34 12.89 1.39 2.12
CA LEU A 34 12.74 2.77 1.65
C LEU A 34 12.59 3.77 2.82
N PRO A 35 13.23 4.94 2.76
CA PRO A 35 12.97 6.03 3.69
C PRO A 35 11.49 6.44 3.70
N ASP A 36 11.03 7.01 4.82
CA ASP A 36 9.67 7.55 4.90
C ASP A 36 9.48 8.65 3.85
N GLY A 37 8.34 8.63 3.17
CA GLY A 37 8.05 9.59 2.10
C GLY A 37 7.05 9.10 1.07
N ARG A 38 6.80 9.97 0.09
CA ARG A 38 5.95 9.69 -1.07
C ARG A 38 6.80 9.25 -2.25
N TYR A 39 6.41 8.14 -2.86
CA TYR A 39 7.03 7.60 -4.06
C TYR A 39 5.99 7.51 -5.16
N GLU A 40 6.17 8.28 -6.22
CA GLU A 40 5.34 8.19 -7.41
C GLU A 40 5.66 6.91 -8.19
N ILE A 41 4.63 6.16 -8.56
CA ILE A 41 4.76 4.92 -9.34
C ILE A 41 4.19 5.15 -10.76
N ASP A 42 3.04 5.83 -10.83
CA ASP A 42 2.37 6.27 -12.07
C ASP A 42 1.80 7.67 -11.86
N GLY A 43 2.71 8.64 -11.67
CA GLY A 43 2.40 10.02 -11.31
C GLY A 43 1.44 10.10 -10.11
N GLU A 44 0.35 10.85 -10.28
CA GLU A 44 -0.70 11.01 -9.25
C GLU A 44 -1.72 9.87 -9.20
N ARG A 45 -1.69 8.93 -10.16
CA ARG A 45 -2.68 7.83 -10.22
C ARG A 45 -2.32 6.69 -9.28
N VAL A 46 -1.03 6.36 -9.18
CA VAL A 46 -0.52 5.32 -8.29
C VAL A 46 0.73 5.86 -7.61
N PHE A 47 0.70 5.92 -6.28
CA PHE A 47 1.81 6.36 -5.46
C PHE A 47 1.82 5.55 -4.16
N ALA A 48 3.01 5.38 -3.57
CA ALA A 48 3.18 4.77 -2.27
C ALA A 48 3.51 5.84 -1.23
N LEU A 49 2.92 5.71 -0.04
CA LEU A 49 3.32 6.43 1.15
C LEU A 49 4.04 5.44 2.07
N VAL A 50 5.35 5.60 2.21
CA VAL A 50 6.16 4.81 3.15
C VAL A 50 6.18 5.55 4.47
N GLN A 51 5.78 4.87 5.54
CA GLN A 51 5.63 5.46 6.86
C GLN A 51 6.10 4.47 7.92
N ARG A 52 6.83 4.97 8.91
CA ARG A 52 7.13 4.26 10.16
C ARG A 52 6.45 5.00 11.30
N TYR A 53 5.69 4.28 12.12
CA TYR A 53 5.01 4.85 13.26
C TYR A 53 4.87 3.82 14.37
N GLU A 54 4.79 4.30 15.61
CA GLU A 54 4.40 3.47 16.75
C GLU A 54 2.88 3.36 16.79
N THR A 55 2.36 2.14 16.99
CA THR A 55 0.92 1.92 17.10
C THR A 55 0.36 2.68 18.29
N ALA A 56 -0.59 3.58 18.05
CA ALA A 56 -1.20 4.37 19.11
C ALA A 56 -2.14 3.51 19.99
N ALA A 57 -2.14 3.79 21.29
CA ALA A 57 -3.17 3.29 22.21
C ALA A 57 -4.36 4.27 22.22
N GLY A 58 -5.58 3.78 21.97
CA GLY A 58 -6.82 4.57 22.01
C GLY A 58 -7.75 4.32 20.83
N GLU A 59 -8.79 5.14 20.71
CA GLU A 59 -9.76 5.05 19.60
C GLU A 59 -9.30 5.90 18.41
N PRO A 60 -8.88 5.29 17.29
CA PRO A 60 -8.55 6.05 16.09
C PRO A 60 -9.82 6.64 15.48
N ARG A 61 -9.65 7.72 14.71
CA ARG A 61 -10.74 8.22 13.86
C ARG A 61 -10.92 7.27 12.69
N PHE A 62 -12.17 6.89 12.43
CA PHE A 62 -12.50 6.10 11.24
C PHE A 62 -12.38 6.95 9.97
N GLU A 63 -11.80 6.37 8.92
CA GLU A 63 -11.56 7.02 7.63
C GLU A 63 -12.12 6.18 6.47
N ALA A 64 -12.56 6.86 5.39
CA ALA A 64 -12.97 6.24 4.14
C ALA A 64 -12.69 7.17 2.95
N HIS A 65 -12.36 6.58 1.80
CA HIS A 65 -12.00 7.32 0.59
C HIS A 65 -13.01 7.11 -0.54
N ARG A 66 -13.18 8.15 -1.38
CA ARG A 66 -13.97 8.07 -2.63
C ARG A 66 -13.11 8.11 -3.90
N ARG A 67 -11.94 8.76 -3.83
CA ARG A 67 -11.08 9.01 -5.00
C ARG A 67 -10.01 7.94 -5.19
N TYR A 68 -9.47 7.41 -4.10
CA TYR A 68 -8.41 6.41 -4.11
C TYR A 68 -8.90 5.16 -3.39
N ALA A 69 -8.35 4.01 -3.80
CA ALA A 69 -8.46 2.77 -3.08
C ALA A 69 -7.14 2.50 -2.36
N ASP A 70 -7.22 2.05 -1.11
CA ASP A 70 -6.03 1.80 -0.31
C ASP A 70 -5.49 0.40 -0.54
N VAL A 71 -4.17 0.32 -0.74
CA VAL A 71 -3.40 -0.91 -0.68
C VAL A 71 -2.46 -0.79 0.50
N GLN A 72 -2.85 -1.40 1.62
CA GLN A 72 -2.06 -1.37 2.86
C GLN A 72 -1.18 -2.62 2.95
N TYR A 73 0.11 -2.42 3.21
CA TYR A 73 1.10 -3.50 3.32
C TYR A 73 1.96 -3.29 4.55
N LEU A 74 2.00 -4.29 5.44
CA LEU A 74 2.89 -4.29 6.60
C LEU A 74 4.27 -4.80 6.14
N ALA A 75 5.23 -3.89 5.99
CA ALA A 75 6.57 -4.24 5.55
C ALA A 75 7.41 -4.91 6.64
N ALA A 76 7.21 -4.50 7.90
CA ALA A 76 7.83 -5.06 9.10
C ALA A 76 7.01 -4.66 10.34
N GLY A 77 7.05 -5.46 11.40
CA GLY A 77 6.33 -5.25 12.65
C GLY A 77 5.97 -6.54 13.35
#